data_AF-A0A6C2TVP1-F1
#
_entry.id   AF-A0A6C2TVP1-F1
#
_cell.length_a   1.000
_cell.length_b   1.000
_cell.length_c   1.000
_cell.angle_alpha   90.00
_cell.angle_beta   90.00
_cell.angle_gamma   90.00
#
_symmetry.space_group_name_H-M   'P 1'
#
loop_
_entity.id
_entity.type
_entity.pdbx_description
1 polymer ?
#
loop_
_entity_poly.entity_id
_entity_poly.type
_entity_poly.pdbx_seq_one_letter_code
_entity_poly.pdbx_strand_id
1 'polypeptide(L)'
;MSIRFFFLCLISLSLVGCVARDGDAGSLTTSQRELVLQVKGALGQLPDEPHKRTRNRELGLLAEVALEADEESLVLEVVEAIDNWRNIQLKAELATTCYNMGREEKARQLVEEVEQTVDTVLGIKSGRIVAAGENKNILEEYDDFRLDRVKVALSKYYFTKGDKESAKKWSEGVLPAEQSEFIKQQAQALAKENYDTSLAVNNILIKGETFEGKKAGIDGLVLLFDLYYGEEGKRNELKALIDEFSISMPVMYRVEWLHGMALSAFGHGDAAVARSLYIESSLLISEGSFKPRLFFPLKAENIITSHKLGFREEASEAADLLYGEYARFEGNIYNIHRADVLCAVGEMFVAIGRMDRAEEVYLNALDQAGVNPNSRPRVEDLNLIACSLIKHDVPLTSGLHEKMDGFVGSLGAPW
;
A
#
# COMPACT_ATOMS: atom_id res chain seq x y z
N MET A 1 -8.51 -15.68 8.35
CA MET A 1 -8.35 -14.49 7.47
C MET A 1 -7.31 -13.60 8.14
N SER A 2 -6.10 -13.53 7.58
CA SER A 2 -4.93 -12.94 8.28
C SER A 2 -4.97 -11.41 8.14
N ILE A 3 -5.13 -10.71 9.28
CA ILE A 3 -5.26 -9.23 9.41
C ILE A 3 -3.97 -8.47 9.00
N ARG A 4 -2.97 -9.15 8.41
CA ARG A 4 -1.74 -8.49 7.89
C ARG A 4 -1.98 -7.64 6.65
N PHE A 5 -3.05 -7.88 5.89
CA PHE A 5 -3.35 -7.09 4.68
C PHE A 5 -3.98 -5.71 4.95
N PHE A 6 -4.44 -5.44 6.17
CA PHE A 6 -5.20 -4.20 6.44
C PHE A 6 -4.34 -2.94 6.64
N PHE A 7 -3.02 -3.08 6.79
CA PHE A 7 -2.12 -1.93 7.06
C PHE A 7 -1.14 -1.58 5.93
N LEU A 8 -0.98 -2.47 4.94
CA LEU A 8 -0.12 -2.22 3.77
C LEU A 8 -0.85 -1.50 2.62
N CYS A 9 -2.15 -1.22 2.75
CA CYS A 9 -2.88 -0.31 1.86
C CYS A 9 -2.95 1.09 2.47
N LEU A 10 -1.79 1.67 2.83
CA LEU A 10 -1.65 3.12 2.90
C LEU A 10 -1.53 3.61 1.45
N ILE A 11 -2.69 3.82 0.83
CA ILE A 11 -2.77 4.50 -0.46
C ILE A 11 -2.37 5.94 -0.19
N SER A 12 -1.26 6.32 -0.81
CA SER A 12 -0.93 7.68 -1.18
C SER A 12 -2.15 8.34 -1.83
N LEU A 13 -2.91 9.10 -1.03
CA LEU A 13 -3.72 10.21 -1.51
C LEU A 13 -2.75 11.25 -2.07
N SER A 14 -2.28 11.00 -3.28
CA SER A 14 -1.44 11.86 -4.08
C SER A 14 -2.28 12.93 -4.76
N LEU A 15 -3.05 13.69 -3.99
CA LEU A 15 -3.63 14.98 -4.34
C LEU A 15 -3.85 15.77 -3.04
N VAL A 16 -3.27 16.97 -3.03
CA VAL A 16 -3.09 17.94 -1.92
C VAL A 16 -1.95 17.62 -0.97
N GLY A 17 -0.79 18.18 -1.31
CA GLY A 17 0.34 18.29 -0.40
C GLY A 17 1.23 17.05 -0.36
N CYS A 18 1.54 16.47 -1.52
CA CYS A 18 2.90 15.95 -1.66
C CYS A 18 3.83 17.09 -1.24
N VAL A 19 4.64 16.87 -0.22
CA VAL A 19 6.02 17.30 -0.33
C VAL A 19 6.44 16.66 -1.65
N ALA A 20 6.40 17.45 -2.72
CA ALA A 20 7.08 17.08 -3.93
C ALA A 20 8.48 16.67 -3.44
N ARG A 21 8.90 15.45 -3.78
CA ARG A 21 10.33 15.17 -3.84
C ARG A 21 10.88 16.12 -4.90
N ASP A 22 11.10 17.38 -4.50
CA ASP A 22 11.74 18.40 -5.30
C ASP A 22 13.22 18.02 -5.32
N GLY A 23 13.55 17.12 -6.24
CA GLY A 23 14.89 16.59 -6.47
C GLY A 23 14.90 15.08 -6.75
N ASP A 24 15.26 14.69 -7.98
CA ASP A 24 15.70 13.33 -8.37
C ASP A 24 14.85 12.14 -7.89
N ALA A 25 13.53 12.32 -7.84
CA ALA A 25 12.58 11.29 -7.47
C ALA A 25 12.47 10.22 -8.56
N GLY A 26 13.20 9.11 -8.43
CA GLY A 26 12.97 7.96 -9.31
C GLY A 26 14.02 6.86 -9.29
N SER A 27 14.95 6.85 -8.33
CA SER A 27 15.88 5.72 -8.21
C SER A 27 16.26 5.49 -6.76
N LEU A 28 16.50 4.23 -6.42
CA LEU A 28 16.97 3.86 -5.10
C LEU A 28 18.45 4.24 -4.99
N THR A 29 18.85 4.77 -3.83
CA THR A 29 20.28 4.93 -3.52
C THR A 29 20.99 3.57 -3.54
N THR A 30 22.32 3.56 -3.73
CA THR A 30 23.12 2.32 -3.68
C THR A 30 22.84 1.51 -2.42
N SER A 31 22.81 2.17 -1.25
CA SER A 31 22.52 1.51 0.03
C SER A 31 21.10 0.93 0.11
N GLN A 32 20.08 1.63 -0.44
CA GLN A 32 18.72 1.09 -0.51
C GLN A 32 18.62 -0.11 -1.46
N ARG A 33 19.33 -0.09 -2.60
CA ARG A 33 19.40 -1.24 -3.51
C ARG A 33 20.06 -2.44 -2.84
N GLU A 34 21.18 -2.22 -2.14
CA GLU A 34 21.86 -3.25 -1.37
C GLU A 34 20.93 -3.83 -0.29
N LEU A 35 20.15 -2.98 0.40
CA LEU A 35 19.16 -3.43 1.37
C LEU A 35 18.08 -4.31 0.74
N VAL A 36 17.54 -3.95 -0.43
CA VAL A 36 16.59 -4.79 -1.17
C VAL A 36 17.20 -6.15 -1.47
N LEU A 37 18.42 -6.19 -2.02
CA LEU A 37 19.10 -7.44 -2.36
C LEU A 37 19.41 -8.29 -1.12
N GLN A 38 19.80 -7.66 -0.01
CA GLN A 38 20.04 -8.33 1.26
C GLN A 38 18.77 -8.99 1.80
N VAL A 39 17.64 -8.26 1.82
CA VAL A 39 16.35 -8.79 2.29
C VAL A 39 15.84 -9.88 1.35
N LYS A 40 15.97 -9.72 0.03
CA LYS A 40 15.69 -10.79 -0.95
C LYS A 40 16.50 -12.04 -0.60
N GLY A 41 17.81 -11.90 -0.35
CA GLY A 41 18.69 -13.00 0.05
C GLY A 41 18.23 -13.67 1.35
N ALA A 42 17.83 -12.89 2.35
CA ALA A 42 17.29 -13.41 3.61
C ALA A 42 15.96 -14.17 3.42
N LEU A 43 15.05 -13.63 2.61
CA LEU A 43 13.78 -14.30 2.26
C LEU A 43 14.01 -15.60 1.48
N GLY A 44 15.04 -15.65 0.64
CA GLY A 44 15.45 -16.85 -0.10
C GLY A 44 15.91 -18.01 0.79
N GLN A 45 16.26 -17.75 2.05
CA GLN A 45 16.61 -18.79 3.02
C GLN A 45 15.38 -19.47 3.63
N LEU A 46 14.16 -18.95 3.39
CA LEU A 46 12.93 -19.62 3.82
C LEU A 46 12.73 -20.92 3.02
N PRO A 47 12.49 -22.05 3.70
CA PRO A 47 12.26 -23.32 3.02
C PRO A 47 10.91 -23.29 2.28
N ASP A 48 10.78 -24.10 1.23
CA ASP A 48 9.54 -24.15 0.45
C ASP A 48 8.35 -24.58 1.32
N GLU A 49 8.51 -25.61 2.14
CA GLU A 49 7.41 -26.08 3.00
C GLU A 49 7.71 -25.78 4.47
N PRO A 50 6.78 -25.16 5.23
CA PRO A 50 5.46 -24.63 4.83
C PRO A 50 5.49 -23.15 4.35
N HIS A 51 6.68 -22.59 4.07
CA HIS A 51 6.85 -21.13 3.99
C HIS A 51 6.78 -20.53 2.57
N LYS A 52 6.63 -21.33 1.51
CA LYS A 52 6.55 -20.89 0.09
C LYS A 52 5.56 -19.75 -0.09
N ARG A 53 4.34 -19.88 0.48
CA ARG A 53 3.32 -18.83 0.38
C ARG A 53 3.77 -17.52 1.04
N THR A 54 4.43 -17.60 2.20
CA THR A 54 4.93 -16.43 2.93
C THR A 54 6.09 -15.80 2.17
N ARG A 55 7.09 -16.58 1.76
CA ARG A 55 8.24 -16.11 0.98
C ARG A 55 7.81 -15.32 -0.25
N ASN A 56 6.94 -15.90 -1.08
CA ASN A 56 6.44 -15.22 -2.28
C ASN A 56 5.62 -13.97 -1.98
N ARG A 57 4.90 -13.92 -0.85
CA ARG A 57 4.19 -12.70 -0.43
C ARG A 57 5.18 -11.60 -0.09
N GLU A 58 6.18 -11.91 0.73
CA GLU A 58 7.18 -10.94 1.17
C GLU A 58 8.06 -10.43 0.02
N LEU A 59 8.48 -11.33 -0.88
CA LEU A 59 9.18 -10.95 -2.11
C LEU A 59 8.32 -10.05 -3.01
N GLY A 60 7.00 -10.30 -3.07
CA GLY A 60 6.08 -9.43 -3.80
C GLY A 60 6.04 -8.01 -3.25
N LEU A 61 5.94 -7.84 -1.92
CA LEU A 61 5.98 -6.53 -1.28
C LEU A 61 7.30 -5.79 -1.55
N LEU A 62 8.41 -6.53 -1.57
CA LEU A 62 9.73 -5.98 -1.87
C LEU A 62 9.86 -5.55 -3.34
N ALA A 63 9.27 -6.32 -4.27
CA ALA A 63 9.20 -5.96 -5.68
C ALA A 63 8.30 -4.73 -5.92
N GLU A 64 7.20 -4.59 -5.18
CA GLU A 64 6.33 -3.39 -5.23
C GLU A 64 7.11 -2.14 -4.82
N VAL A 65 7.97 -2.20 -3.79
CA VAL A 65 8.84 -1.08 -3.40
C VAL A 65 9.81 -0.70 -4.51
N ALA A 66 10.44 -1.69 -5.16
CA ALA A 66 11.33 -1.44 -6.30
C ALA A 66 10.57 -0.88 -7.51
N LEU A 67 9.32 -1.31 -7.70
CA LEU A 67 8.43 -0.82 -8.76
C LEU A 67 8.04 0.65 -8.53
N GLU A 68 7.67 1.02 -7.30
CA GLU A 68 7.38 2.41 -6.89
C GLU A 68 8.60 3.33 -7.03
N ALA A 69 9.80 2.75 -6.93
CA ALA A 69 11.07 3.45 -7.12
C ALA A 69 11.61 3.37 -8.56
N ASP A 70 10.80 2.90 -9.52
CA ASP A 70 11.14 2.93 -10.94
C ASP A 70 12.38 2.06 -11.32
N GLU A 71 12.73 1.09 -10.47
CA GLU A 71 13.94 0.25 -10.58
C GLU A 71 13.70 -1.04 -11.37
N GLU A 72 13.48 -0.94 -12.68
CA GLU A 72 13.15 -2.07 -13.58
C GLU A 72 14.04 -3.31 -13.35
N SER A 73 15.37 -3.12 -13.34
CA SER A 73 16.33 -4.22 -13.17
C SER A 73 16.14 -4.98 -11.85
N LEU A 74 15.86 -4.24 -10.78
CA LEU A 74 15.71 -4.79 -9.45
C LEU A 74 14.35 -5.48 -9.29
N VAL A 75 13.28 -4.92 -9.88
CA VAL A 75 11.97 -5.58 -9.94
C VAL A 75 12.10 -6.95 -10.59
N LEU A 76 12.72 -7.04 -11.77
CA LEU A 76 12.93 -8.32 -12.46
C LEU A 76 13.73 -9.30 -11.61
N GLU A 77 14.81 -8.83 -10.99
CA GLU A 77 15.67 -9.65 -10.14
C GLU A 77 14.93 -10.22 -8.90
N VAL A 78 14.01 -9.45 -8.30
CA VAL A 78 13.20 -9.93 -7.16
C VAL A 78 12.09 -10.87 -7.66
N VAL A 79 11.43 -10.51 -8.77
CA VAL A 79 10.33 -11.28 -9.37
C VAL A 79 10.80 -12.67 -9.83
N GLU A 80 12.04 -12.82 -10.31
CA GLU A 80 12.62 -14.13 -10.66
C GLU A 80 12.67 -15.12 -9.48
N ALA A 81 12.71 -14.64 -8.24
CA ALA A 81 12.66 -15.48 -7.04
C ALA A 81 11.22 -15.85 -6.62
N ILE A 82 10.20 -15.30 -7.30
CA ILE A 82 8.78 -15.59 -7.06
C ILE A 82 8.32 -16.71 -8.00
N ASP A 83 7.84 -17.80 -7.41
CA ASP A 83 7.51 -19.04 -8.12
C ASP A 83 5.99 -19.32 -8.20
N ASN A 84 5.16 -18.27 -8.12
CA ASN A 84 3.71 -18.36 -8.25
C ASN A 84 3.13 -17.17 -9.02
N TRP A 85 1.79 -17.11 -9.12
CA TRP A 85 1.01 -16.09 -9.83
C TRP A 85 1.40 -14.63 -9.58
N ARG A 86 1.99 -14.29 -8.41
CA ARG A 86 2.49 -12.93 -8.13
C ARG A 86 3.58 -12.50 -9.11
N ASN A 87 4.39 -13.44 -9.59
CA ASN A 87 5.42 -13.17 -10.61
C ASN A 87 4.78 -12.53 -11.85
N ILE A 88 3.72 -13.16 -12.36
CA ILE A 88 3.01 -12.71 -13.56
C ILE A 88 2.21 -11.43 -13.30
N GLN A 89 1.60 -11.27 -12.13
CA GLN A 89 0.96 -10.01 -11.73
C GLN A 89 1.97 -8.84 -11.76
N LEU A 90 3.11 -8.99 -11.09
CA LEU A 90 4.13 -7.93 -10.98
C LEU A 90 4.77 -7.61 -12.33
N LYS A 91 4.89 -8.57 -13.25
CA LYS A 91 5.32 -8.30 -14.63
C LYS A 91 4.33 -7.41 -15.40
N ALA A 92 3.03 -7.59 -15.22
CA ALA A 92 2.02 -6.72 -15.83
C ALA A 92 2.05 -5.30 -15.23
N GLU A 93 2.28 -5.20 -13.92
CA GLU A 93 2.44 -3.91 -13.24
C GLU A 93 3.72 -3.20 -13.71
N LEU A 94 4.85 -3.92 -13.81
CA LEU A 94 6.10 -3.42 -14.39
C LEU A 94 5.92 -2.97 -15.84
N ALA A 95 5.12 -3.68 -16.64
CA ALA A 95 4.83 -3.25 -18.00
C ALA A 95 4.13 -1.88 -18.04
N THR A 96 3.22 -1.61 -17.10
CA THR A 96 2.56 -0.31 -16.97
C THR A 96 3.57 0.80 -16.64
N THR A 97 4.47 0.54 -15.70
CA THR A 97 5.57 1.48 -15.34
C THR A 97 6.50 1.72 -16.53
N CYS A 98 6.97 0.67 -17.21
CA CYS A 98 7.79 0.78 -18.41
C CYS A 98 7.11 1.61 -19.51
N TYR A 99 5.80 1.42 -19.72
CA TYR A 99 5.05 2.20 -20.69
C TYR A 99 5.02 3.69 -20.34
N ASN A 100 4.74 4.03 -19.07
CA ASN A 100 4.72 5.43 -18.59
C ASN A 100 6.10 6.12 -18.72
N MET A 101 7.19 5.36 -18.65
CA MET A 101 8.56 5.85 -18.90
C MET A 101 8.93 5.95 -20.38
N GLY A 102 8.03 5.62 -21.31
CA GLY A 102 8.31 5.58 -22.75
C GLY A 102 9.10 4.35 -23.21
N ARG A 103 9.26 3.31 -22.37
CA ARG A 103 9.92 2.04 -22.72
C ARG A 103 8.92 1.05 -23.32
N GLU A 104 8.26 1.44 -24.39
CA GLU A 104 7.12 0.70 -24.97
C GLU A 104 7.47 -0.73 -25.39
N GLU A 105 8.65 -0.94 -25.95
CA GLU A 105 9.07 -2.28 -26.42
C GLU A 105 9.21 -3.27 -25.25
N LYS A 106 9.76 -2.81 -24.12
CA LYS A 106 9.88 -3.63 -22.91
C LYS A 106 8.50 -3.91 -22.31
N ALA A 107 7.64 -2.90 -22.26
CA ALA A 107 6.26 -3.05 -21.79
C ALA A 107 5.49 -4.08 -22.63
N ARG A 108 5.65 -4.03 -23.96
CA ARG A 108 5.07 -4.99 -24.91
C ARG A 108 5.54 -6.41 -24.65
N GLN A 109 6.85 -6.63 -24.51
CA GLN A 109 7.41 -7.96 -24.22
C GLN A 109 6.86 -8.55 -22.91
N LEU A 110 6.80 -7.74 -21.85
CA LEU A 110 6.26 -8.17 -20.56
C LEU A 110 4.77 -8.53 -20.67
N VAL A 111 3.97 -7.72 -21.35
CA VAL A 111 2.53 -7.98 -21.51
C VAL A 111 2.27 -9.21 -22.38
N GLU A 112 3.04 -9.42 -23.44
CA GLU A 112 2.93 -10.62 -24.28
C GLU A 112 3.16 -11.90 -23.45
N GLU A 113 4.17 -11.90 -22.56
CA GLU A 113 4.43 -13.01 -21.64
C GLU A 113 3.27 -13.24 -20.65
N VAL A 114 2.74 -12.15 -20.06
CA VAL A 114 1.61 -12.22 -19.15
C VAL A 114 0.36 -12.75 -19.85
N GLU A 115 0.01 -12.22 -21.02
CA GLU A 115 -1.16 -12.64 -21.79
C GLU A 115 -1.08 -14.10 -22.20
N GLN A 116 0.10 -14.56 -22.65
CA GLN A 116 0.32 -15.97 -22.98
C GLN A 116 0.06 -16.89 -21.77
N THR A 117 0.50 -16.46 -20.58
CA THR A 117 0.25 -17.21 -19.34
C THR A 117 -1.23 -17.22 -18.99
N VAL A 118 -1.91 -16.07 -19.03
CA VAL A 118 -3.34 -15.95 -18.73
C VAL A 118 -4.18 -16.78 -19.72
N ASP A 119 -3.87 -16.72 -21.02
CA ASP A 119 -4.57 -17.50 -22.04
C ASP A 119 -4.36 -19.01 -21.87
N THR A 120 -3.17 -19.42 -21.42
CA THR A 120 -2.89 -20.83 -21.07
C THR A 120 -3.75 -21.28 -19.89
N VAL A 121 -3.81 -20.49 -18.81
CA VAL A 121 -4.65 -20.79 -17.64
C VAL A 121 -6.13 -20.87 -18.04
N LEU A 122 -6.64 -19.89 -18.79
CA LEU A 122 -8.01 -19.86 -19.27
C LEU A 122 -8.32 -21.03 -20.21
N GLY A 123 -7.39 -21.37 -21.10
CA GLY A 123 -7.51 -22.50 -21.99
C GLY A 123 -7.61 -23.83 -21.24
N ILE A 124 -6.85 -23.98 -20.14
CA ILE A 124 -6.93 -25.17 -19.28
C ILE A 124 -8.26 -25.20 -18.53
N LYS A 125 -8.68 -24.09 -17.92
CA LYS A 125 -9.97 -23.98 -17.21
C LYS A 125 -11.16 -24.27 -18.13
N SER A 126 -11.09 -23.89 -19.41
CA SER A 126 -12.13 -24.16 -20.39
C SER A 126 -12.02 -25.53 -21.07
N GLY A 127 -11.02 -26.36 -20.74
CA GLY A 127 -10.76 -27.65 -21.39
C GLY A 127 -10.23 -27.56 -22.83
N ARG A 128 -9.79 -26.38 -23.29
CA ARG A 128 -9.18 -26.16 -24.62
C ARG A 128 -7.73 -26.64 -24.69
N ILE A 129 -7.01 -26.64 -23.58
CA ILE A 129 -5.65 -27.19 -23.47
C ILE A 129 -5.57 -28.16 -22.30
N VAL A 130 -4.84 -29.26 -22.51
CA VAL A 130 -4.65 -30.32 -21.52
C VAL A 130 -3.58 -29.91 -20.51
N ALA A 131 -3.88 -29.99 -19.22
CA ALA A 131 -2.89 -29.78 -18.16
C ALA A 131 -1.89 -30.96 -18.14
N ALA A 132 -0.73 -30.78 -18.76
CA ALA A 132 0.35 -31.77 -18.80
C ALA A 132 1.73 -31.09 -18.67
N GLY A 133 2.74 -31.87 -18.26
CA GLY A 133 4.11 -31.38 -18.08
C GLY A 133 4.19 -30.26 -17.04
N GLU A 134 4.84 -29.16 -17.40
CA GLU A 134 5.01 -27.95 -16.57
C GLU A 134 3.67 -27.32 -16.15
N ASN A 135 2.59 -27.55 -16.92
CA ASN A 135 1.27 -26.99 -16.63
C ASN A 135 0.42 -27.82 -15.67
N LYS A 136 0.95 -28.92 -15.13
CA LYS A 136 0.17 -29.86 -14.30
C LYS A 136 -0.43 -29.21 -13.05
N ASN A 137 0.29 -28.28 -12.42
CA ASN A 137 -0.11 -27.66 -11.16
C ASN A 137 -0.63 -26.22 -11.34
N ILE A 138 -0.73 -25.73 -12.58
CA ILE A 138 -1.06 -24.32 -12.85
C ILE A 138 -2.44 -23.92 -12.30
N LEU A 139 -3.39 -24.86 -12.22
CA LEU A 139 -4.70 -24.60 -11.64
C LEU A 139 -4.67 -24.44 -10.11
N GLU A 140 -3.74 -25.09 -9.42
CA GLU A 140 -3.54 -24.92 -7.96
C GLU A 140 -2.90 -23.55 -7.66
N GLU A 141 -2.08 -23.07 -8.59
CA GLU A 141 -1.40 -21.78 -8.51
C GLU A 141 -2.35 -20.61 -8.87
N TYR A 142 -3.24 -20.80 -9.84
CA TYR A 142 -4.18 -19.81 -10.37
C TYR A 142 -5.66 -20.19 -10.14
N ASP A 143 -6.10 -20.12 -8.88
CA ASP A 143 -7.53 -20.05 -8.58
C ASP A 143 -8.16 -18.76 -9.16
N ASP A 144 -9.50 -18.66 -9.13
CA ASP A 144 -10.22 -17.61 -9.85
C ASP A 144 -9.82 -16.20 -9.39
N PHE A 145 -9.68 -15.97 -8.08
CA PHE A 145 -9.33 -14.63 -7.57
C PHE A 145 -7.87 -14.25 -7.88
N ARG A 146 -6.92 -15.20 -7.93
CA ARG A 146 -5.53 -14.91 -8.32
C ARG A 146 -5.41 -14.57 -9.79
N LEU A 147 -6.12 -15.30 -10.64
CA LEU A 147 -6.19 -14.99 -12.07
C LEU A 147 -6.81 -13.61 -12.30
N ASP A 148 -7.85 -13.28 -11.55
CA ASP A 148 -8.51 -11.97 -11.58
C ASP A 148 -7.56 -10.81 -11.27
N ARG A 149 -6.63 -10.98 -10.31
CA ARG A 149 -5.60 -9.95 -10.03
C ARG A 149 -4.67 -9.69 -11.20
N VAL A 150 -4.24 -10.75 -11.88
CA VAL A 150 -3.41 -10.62 -13.10
C VAL A 150 -4.19 -9.92 -14.21
N LYS A 151 -5.46 -10.30 -14.40
CA LYS A 151 -6.36 -9.65 -15.36
C LYS A 151 -6.58 -8.16 -15.05
N VAL A 152 -6.68 -7.79 -13.79
CA VAL A 152 -6.76 -6.37 -13.37
C VAL A 152 -5.48 -5.62 -13.71
N ALA A 153 -4.31 -6.21 -13.46
CA ALA A 153 -3.04 -5.60 -13.85
C ALA A 153 -2.92 -5.39 -15.38
N LEU A 154 -3.35 -6.37 -16.18
CA LEU A 154 -3.47 -6.21 -17.64
C LEU A 154 -4.45 -5.10 -18.02
N SER A 155 -5.61 -5.05 -17.37
CA SER A 155 -6.63 -4.03 -17.62
C SER A 155 -6.10 -2.62 -17.35
N LYS A 156 -5.34 -2.44 -16.26
CA LYS A 156 -4.64 -1.18 -15.93
C LYS A 156 -3.63 -0.78 -17.01
N TYR A 157 -2.82 -1.71 -17.49
CA TYR A 157 -1.87 -1.46 -18.59
C TYR A 157 -2.59 -0.94 -19.84
N TYR A 158 -3.60 -1.66 -20.32
CA TYR A 158 -4.33 -1.27 -21.53
C TYR A 158 -5.12 0.02 -21.37
N PHE A 159 -5.70 0.26 -20.20
CA PHE A 159 -6.35 1.54 -19.89
C PHE A 159 -5.36 2.70 -19.96
N THR A 160 -4.17 2.52 -19.41
CA THR A 160 -3.09 3.53 -19.43
C THR A 160 -2.62 3.83 -20.86
N LYS A 161 -2.57 2.81 -21.73
CA LYS A 161 -2.28 2.94 -23.16
C LYS A 161 -3.42 3.60 -23.96
N GLY A 162 -4.59 3.79 -23.36
CA GLY A 162 -5.80 4.30 -24.03
C GLY A 162 -6.58 3.25 -24.83
N ASP A 163 -6.21 1.98 -24.75
CA ASP A 163 -6.93 0.86 -25.38
C ASP A 163 -8.08 0.41 -24.49
N LYS A 164 -9.20 1.12 -24.60
CA LYS A 164 -10.41 0.88 -23.81
C LYS A 164 -11.04 -0.49 -24.09
N GLU A 165 -10.85 -1.06 -25.28
CA GLU A 165 -11.42 -2.36 -25.66
C GLU A 165 -10.68 -3.49 -24.94
N SER A 166 -9.35 -3.51 -25.01
CA SER A 166 -8.53 -4.49 -24.29
C SER A 166 -8.63 -4.31 -22.78
N ALA A 167 -8.69 -3.07 -22.28
CA ALA A 167 -8.92 -2.80 -20.87
C ALA A 167 -10.23 -3.44 -20.40
N LYS A 168 -11.32 -3.24 -21.16
CA LYS A 168 -12.62 -3.84 -20.87
C LYS A 168 -12.55 -5.37 -20.92
N LYS A 169 -12.02 -5.96 -21.99
CA LYS A 169 -11.82 -7.41 -22.17
C LYS A 169 -11.19 -8.04 -20.93
N TRP A 170 -10.10 -7.45 -20.43
CA TRP A 170 -9.39 -7.98 -19.27
C TRP A 170 -10.12 -7.75 -17.96
N SER A 171 -10.89 -6.67 -17.82
CA SER A 171 -11.74 -6.45 -16.63
C SER A 171 -12.99 -7.34 -16.61
N GLU A 172 -13.44 -7.89 -17.73
CA GLU A 172 -14.69 -8.67 -17.78
C GLU A 172 -14.65 -9.93 -16.89
N GLY A 173 -15.73 -10.13 -16.12
CA GLY A 173 -15.89 -11.27 -15.25
C GLY A 173 -14.94 -11.33 -14.05
N VAL A 174 -14.20 -10.25 -13.77
CA VAL A 174 -13.35 -10.13 -12.58
C VAL A 174 -14.21 -9.82 -11.35
N LEU A 175 -13.91 -10.45 -10.22
CA LEU A 175 -14.58 -10.17 -8.95
C LEU A 175 -14.52 -8.67 -8.58
N PRO A 176 -15.62 -8.07 -8.09
CA PRO A 176 -15.65 -6.65 -7.73
C PRO A 176 -14.56 -6.22 -6.73
N ALA A 177 -14.21 -7.10 -5.79
CA ALA A 177 -13.16 -6.82 -4.81
C ALA A 177 -11.79 -6.60 -5.46
N GLU A 178 -11.47 -7.37 -6.50
CA GLU A 178 -10.18 -7.28 -7.21
C GLU A 178 -10.16 -6.11 -8.22
N GLN A 179 -11.32 -5.68 -8.72
CA GLN A 179 -11.45 -4.52 -9.61
C GLN A 179 -11.39 -3.16 -8.89
N SER A 180 -11.56 -3.13 -7.57
CA SER A 180 -11.81 -1.91 -6.79
C SER A 180 -10.80 -0.79 -7.07
N GLU A 181 -9.50 -1.09 -7.04
CA GLU A 181 -8.44 -0.12 -7.32
C GLU A 181 -8.43 0.35 -8.79
N PHE A 182 -8.77 -0.53 -9.73
CA PHE A 182 -8.87 -0.14 -11.14
C PHE A 182 -10.08 0.77 -11.39
N ILE A 183 -11.22 0.45 -10.80
CA ILE A 183 -12.42 1.29 -10.85
C ILE A 183 -12.13 2.66 -10.24
N LYS A 184 -11.42 2.70 -9.10
CA LYS A 184 -10.95 3.95 -8.50
C LYS A 184 -10.12 4.75 -9.50
N GLN A 185 -9.10 4.16 -10.11
CA GLN A 185 -8.27 4.84 -11.12
C GLN A 185 -9.09 5.41 -12.28
N GLN A 186 -10.08 4.66 -12.80
CA GLN A 186 -10.98 5.15 -13.83
C GLN A 186 -11.84 6.33 -13.36
N ALA A 187 -12.41 6.24 -12.16
CA ALA A 187 -13.22 7.29 -11.57
C ALA A 187 -12.40 8.57 -11.32
N GLN A 188 -11.14 8.43 -10.92
CA GLN A 188 -10.20 9.55 -10.75
C GLN A 188 -9.88 10.24 -12.09
N ALA A 189 -9.64 9.47 -13.16
CA ALA A 189 -9.42 10.03 -14.49
C ALA A 189 -10.65 10.81 -14.97
N LEU A 190 -11.85 10.26 -14.76
CA LEU A 190 -13.12 10.89 -15.13
C LEU A 190 -13.46 12.13 -14.28
N ALA A 191 -13.10 12.14 -12.99
CA ALA A 191 -13.40 13.22 -12.05
C ALA A 191 -12.86 14.58 -12.53
N LYS A 192 -11.72 14.57 -13.21
CA LYS A 192 -11.08 15.76 -13.79
C LYS A 192 -11.79 16.30 -15.03
N GLU A 193 -12.56 15.44 -15.72
CA GLU A 193 -13.23 15.79 -16.97
C GLU A 193 -14.69 16.18 -16.78
N ASN A 194 -15.41 15.50 -15.88
CA ASN A 194 -16.87 15.65 -15.75
C ASN A 194 -17.37 15.31 -14.34
N TYR A 195 -17.74 16.34 -13.57
CA TYR A 195 -18.30 16.22 -12.22
C TYR A 195 -19.51 15.28 -12.17
N ASP A 196 -20.56 15.57 -12.95
CA ASP A 196 -21.85 14.85 -12.86
C ASP A 196 -21.70 13.36 -13.17
N THR A 197 -20.88 13.04 -14.18
CA THR A 197 -20.63 11.65 -14.57
C THR A 197 -19.83 10.93 -13.48
N SER A 198 -18.80 11.57 -12.93
CA SER A 198 -18.01 11.00 -11.84
C SER A 198 -18.86 10.81 -10.57
N LEU A 199 -19.68 11.78 -10.21
CA LEU A 199 -20.62 11.68 -9.09
C LEU A 199 -21.62 10.54 -9.28
N ALA A 200 -22.17 10.37 -10.49
CA ALA A 200 -23.08 9.27 -10.80
C ALA A 200 -22.41 7.90 -10.66
N VAL A 201 -21.19 7.74 -11.15
CA VAL A 201 -20.40 6.50 -11.01
C VAL A 201 -20.14 6.20 -9.53
N ASN A 202 -19.65 7.17 -8.77
CA ASN A 202 -19.39 6.98 -7.34
C ASN A 202 -20.67 6.62 -6.57
N ASN A 203 -21.81 7.25 -6.88
CA ASN A 203 -23.09 6.90 -6.27
C ASN A 203 -23.53 5.47 -6.58
N ILE A 204 -23.29 4.96 -7.79
CA ILE A 204 -23.57 3.56 -8.14
C ILE A 204 -22.70 2.63 -7.29
N LEU A 205 -21.41 2.94 -7.14
CA LEU A 205 -20.48 2.14 -6.34
C LEU A 205 -20.86 2.10 -4.86
N ILE A 206 -21.23 3.24 -4.28
CA ILE A 206 -21.60 3.34 -2.86
C ILE A 206 -22.93 2.65 -2.55
N LYS A 207 -23.88 2.70 -3.49
CA LYS A 207 -25.18 2.01 -3.33
C LYS A 207 -25.11 0.52 -3.62
N GLY A 208 -23.97 0.03 -4.14
CA GLY A 208 -23.72 -1.39 -4.35
C GLY A 208 -23.66 -2.18 -3.04
N GLU A 209 -23.66 -3.50 -3.16
CA GLU A 209 -23.68 -4.42 -2.01
C GLU A 209 -22.29 -4.77 -1.47
N THR A 210 -21.23 -4.45 -2.22
CA THR A 210 -19.85 -4.82 -1.83
C THR A 210 -19.19 -3.78 -0.97
N PHE A 211 -18.38 -4.24 -0.01
CA PHE A 211 -17.61 -3.37 0.88
C PHE A 211 -16.60 -2.53 0.07
N GLU A 212 -15.93 -3.16 -0.89
CA GLU A 212 -14.90 -2.55 -1.72
C GLU A 212 -15.50 -1.49 -2.67
N GLY A 213 -16.71 -1.74 -3.20
CA GLY A 213 -17.45 -0.75 -3.99
C GLY A 213 -17.80 0.48 -3.17
N LYS A 214 -18.29 0.28 -1.93
CA LYS A 214 -18.57 1.37 -0.99
C LYS A 214 -17.33 2.20 -0.67
N LYS A 215 -16.23 1.54 -0.32
CA LYS A 215 -14.96 2.22 -0.06
C LYS A 215 -14.51 3.02 -1.29
N ALA A 216 -14.46 2.39 -2.46
CA ALA A 216 -13.98 3.03 -3.69
C ALA A 216 -14.83 4.25 -4.07
N GLY A 217 -16.16 4.15 -3.91
CA GLY A 217 -17.04 5.26 -4.20
C GLY A 217 -16.87 6.43 -3.22
N ILE A 218 -16.69 6.18 -1.91
CA ILE A 218 -16.42 7.26 -0.93
C ILE A 218 -15.03 7.87 -1.17
N ASP A 219 -14.00 7.07 -1.48
CA ASP A 219 -12.69 7.57 -1.91
C ASP A 219 -12.85 8.54 -3.11
N GLY A 220 -13.71 8.20 -4.07
CA GLY A 220 -14.04 9.06 -5.21
C GLY A 220 -14.77 10.34 -4.82
N LEU A 221 -15.68 10.30 -3.84
CA LEU A 221 -16.33 11.51 -3.31
C LEU A 221 -15.34 12.43 -2.60
N VAL A 222 -14.39 11.89 -1.82
CA VAL A 222 -13.32 12.69 -1.18
C VAL A 222 -12.43 13.35 -2.23
N LEU A 223 -12.11 12.67 -3.33
CA LEU A 223 -11.40 13.29 -4.45
C LEU A 223 -12.22 14.42 -5.09
N LEU A 224 -13.52 14.21 -5.33
CA LEU A 224 -14.37 15.26 -5.89
C LEU A 224 -14.47 16.47 -4.94
N PHE A 225 -14.44 16.23 -3.62
CA PHE A 225 -14.47 17.28 -2.61
C PHE A 225 -13.26 18.21 -2.73
N ASP A 226 -12.09 17.65 -3.04
CA ASP A 226 -10.88 18.42 -3.33
C ASP A 226 -10.97 19.17 -4.67
N LEU A 227 -11.24 18.45 -5.76
CA LEU A 227 -11.21 19.01 -7.12
C LEU A 227 -12.21 20.15 -7.31
N TYR A 228 -13.37 20.07 -6.64
CA TYR A 228 -14.45 21.04 -6.74
C TYR A 228 -14.62 21.85 -5.45
N TYR A 229 -13.58 21.94 -4.61
CA TYR A 229 -13.65 22.62 -3.31
C TYR A 229 -14.12 24.08 -3.42
N GLY A 230 -13.69 24.79 -4.47
CA GLY A 230 -14.06 26.19 -4.73
C GLY A 230 -15.55 26.39 -5.05
N GLU A 231 -16.27 25.33 -5.43
CA GLU A 231 -17.70 25.37 -5.71
C GLU A 231 -18.50 24.98 -4.47
N GLU A 232 -18.88 25.97 -3.66
CA GLU A 232 -19.54 25.77 -2.36
C GLU A 232 -20.74 24.80 -2.40
N GLY A 233 -21.60 24.92 -3.42
CA GLY A 233 -22.75 24.02 -3.57
C GLY A 233 -22.34 22.55 -3.71
N LYS A 234 -21.36 22.25 -4.57
CA LYS A 234 -20.83 20.90 -4.78
C LYS A 234 -20.07 20.42 -3.54
N ARG A 235 -19.22 21.27 -2.95
CA ARG A 235 -18.46 20.94 -1.74
C ARG A 235 -19.39 20.50 -0.60
N ASN A 236 -20.48 21.22 -0.37
CA ASN A 236 -21.45 20.91 0.68
C ASN A 236 -22.25 19.63 0.36
N GLU A 237 -22.64 19.42 -0.89
CA GLU A 237 -23.29 18.19 -1.36
C GLU A 237 -22.38 16.97 -1.12
N LEU A 238 -21.11 17.05 -1.54
CA LEU A 238 -20.15 15.96 -1.39
C LEU A 238 -19.87 15.63 0.08
N LYS A 239 -19.71 16.65 0.95
CA LYS A 239 -19.58 16.42 2.41
C LYS A 239 -20.78 15.68 2.97
N ALA A 240 -22.00 16.09 2.61
CA ALA A 240 -23.21 15.43 3.10
C ALA A 240 -23.30 13.97 2.66
N LEU A 241 -22.94 13.65 1.42
CA LEU A 241 -22.90 12.28 0.91
C LEU A 241 -21.82 11.44 1.63
N ILE A 242 -20.62 12.00 1.83
CA ILE A 242 -19.55 11.31 2.57
C ILE A 242 -20.01 11.00 4.00
N ASP A 243 -20.63 11.96 4.69
CA ASP A 243 -21.15 11.76 6.04
C ASP A 243 -22.23 10.67 6.09
N GLU A 244 -23.19 10.72 5.17
CA GLU A 244 -24.28 9.75 5.08
C GLU A 244 -23.74 8.31 4.93
N PHE A 245 -22.85 8.10 3.97
CA PHE A 245 -22.41 6.75 3.61
C PHE A 245 -21.30 6.22 4.52
N SER A 246 -20.47 7.10 5.08
CA SER A 246 -19.35 6.71 5.92
C SER A 246 -19.77 6.13 7.28
N ILE A 247 -20.99 6.41 7.78
CA ILE A 247 -21.49 5.89 9.06
C ILE A 247 -21.44 4.36 9.13
N SER A 248 -21.71 3.68 8.01
CA SER A 248 -21.70 2.22 7.93
C SER A 248 -20.29 1.61 7.81
N MET A 249 -19.28 2.45 7.63
CA MET A 249 -17.92 2.03 7.33
C MET A 249 -17.07 1.91 8.60
N PRO A 250 -16.09 0.99 8.62
CA PRO A 250 -15.13 0.88 9.71
C PRO A 250 -14.43 2.22 9.98
N VAL A 251 -14.23 2.52 11.26
CA VAL A 251 -13.72 3.82 11.71
C VAL A 251 -12.34 4.19 11.16
N MET A 252 -11.48 3.24 10.81
CA MET A 252 -10.20 3.54 10.15
C MET A 252 -10.39 4.29 8.83
N TYR A 253 -11.37 3.89 8.01
CA TYR A 253 -11.64 4.56 6.73
C TYR A 253 -12.30 5.91 6.93
N ARG A 254 -13.18 6.03 7.94
CA ARG A 254 -13.79 7.31 8.32
C ARG A 254 -12.72 8.33 8.73
N VAL A 255 -11.74 7.90 9.52
CA VAL A 255 -10.58 8.71 9.92
C VAL A 255 -9.76 9.11 8.69
N GLU A 256 -9.43 8.16 7.81
CA GLU A 256 -8.69 8.40 6.56
C GLU A 256 -9.38 9.44 5.66
N TRP A 257 -10.69 9.32 5.45
CA TRP A 257 -11.45 10.29 4.64
C TRP A 257 -11.48 11.67 5.29
N LEU A 258 -11.68 11.76 6.59
CA LEU A 258 -11.64 13.03 7.31
C LEU A 258 -10.24 13.68 7.23
N HIS A 259 -9.15 12.89 7.30
CA HIS A 259 -7.80 13.40 7.07
C HIS A 259 -7.63 13.93 5.65
N GLY A 260 -8.05 13.17 4.64
CA GLY A 260 -8.01 13.62 3.24
C GLY A 260 -8.76 14.93 3.03
N MET A 261 -10.00 15.02 3.51
CA MET A 261 -10.81 16.24 3.42
C MET A 261 -10.21 17.41 4.20
N ALA A 262 -9.61 17.16 5.37
CA ALA A 262 -8.95 18.21 6.15
C ALA A 262 -7.75 18.80 5.40
N LEU A 263 -6.92 17.94 4.79
CA LEU A 263 -5.80 18.37 3.95
C LEU A 263 -6.27 19.12 2.72
N SER A 264 -7.34 18.67 2.05
CA SER A 264 -7.96 19.41 0.94
C SER A 264 -8.39 20.80 1.36
N ALA A 265 -9.20 20.92 2.42
CA ALA A 265 -9.64 22.22 2.92
C ALA A 265 -8.47 23.16 3.25
N PHE A 266 -7.41 22.64 3.87
CA PHE A 266 -6.20 23.40 4.17
C PHE A 266 -5.47 23.85 2.90
N GLY A 267 -5.33 22.98 1.90
CA GLY A 267 -4.72 23.30 0.60
C GLY A 267 -5.45 24.40 -0.17
N HIS A 268 -6.77 24.52 0.02
CA HIS A 268 -7.60 25.60 -0.53
C HIS A 268 -7.67 26.85 0.39
N GLY A 269 -6.88 26.90 1.47
CA GLY A 269 -6.78 28.04 2.38
C GLY A 269 -7.87 28.14 3.44
N ASP A 270 -8.72 27.12 3.58
CA ASP A 270 -9.81 27.06 4.56
C ASP A 270 -9.38 26.36 5.85
N ALA A 271 -8.59 27.08 6.65
CA ALA A 271 -8.06 26.55 7.90
C ALA A 271 -9.16 26.21 8.94
N ALA A 272 -10.33 26.85 8.85
CA ALA A 272 -11.43 26.61 9.78
C ALA A 272 -12.08 25.25 9.52
N VAL A 273 -12.42 24.94 8.26
CA VAL A 273 -12.97 23.64 7.87
C VAL A 273 -11.93 22.54 8.07
N ALA A 274 -10.68 22.78 7.70
CA ALA A 274 -9.59 21.83 7.91
C ALA A 274 -9.45 21.42 9.38
N ARG A 275 -9.45 22.41 10.30
CA ARG A 275 -9.40 22.17 11.75
C ARG A 275 -10.63 21.39 12.23
N SER A 276 -11.82 21.72 11.74
CA SER A 276 -13.05 21.02 12.14
C SER A 276 -12.99 19.53 11.78
N LEU A 277 -12.60 19.21 10.54
CA LEU A 277 -12.47 17.83 10.05
C LEU A 277 -11.41 17.05 10.82
N TYR A 278 -10.27 17.69 11.12
CA TYR A 278 -9.21 17.11 11.94
C TYR A 278 -9.64 16.82 13.40
N ILE A 279 -10.43 17.72 14.00
CA ILE A 279 -10.97 17.48 15.35
C ILE A 279 -11.93 16.30 15.32
N GLU A 280 -12.79 16.20 14.30
CA GLU A 280 -13.71 15.08 14.14
C GLU A 280 -12.97 13.74 14.04
N SER A 281 -11.91 13.65 13.24
CA SER A 281 -11.10 12.42 13.14
C SER A 281 -10.38 12.09 14.44
N SER A 282 -9.86 13.11 15.13
CA SER A 282 -9.21 12.94 16.44
C SER A 282 -10.18 12.42 17.50
N LEU A 283 -11.44 12.88 17.49
CA LEU A 283 -12.49 12.41 18.39
C LEU A 283 -12.80 10.93 18.13
N LEU A 284 -12.98 10.53 16.86
CA LEU A 284 -13.21 9.12 16.49
C LEU A 284 -12.10 8.19 16.99
N ILE A 285 -10.84 8.64 16.96
CA ILE A 285 -9.71 7.87 17.48
C ILE A 285 -9.78 7.78 19.02
N SER A 286 -10.08 8.90 19.69
CA SER A 286 -10.05 8.98 21.16
C SER A 286 -11.21 8.25 21.85
N GLU A 287 -12.39 8.22 21.23
CA GLU A 287 -13.59 7.57 21.77
C GLU A 287 -13.61 6.07 21.47
N GLY A 288 -12.82 5.61 20.50
CA GLY A 288 -12.75 4.22 20.11
C GLY A 288 -11.86 3.37 21.02
N SER A 289 -12.34 2.18 21.40
CA SER A 289 -11.55 1.19 22.14
C SER A 289 -10.76 0.29 21.18
N PHE A 290 -9.67 0.81 20.61
CA PHE A 290 -8.84 0.08 19.65
C PHE A 290 -7.82 -0.83 20.32
N LYS A 291 -7.56 -1.99 19.70
CA LYS A 291 -6.37 -2.79 20.03
C LYS A 291 -5.13 -1.98 19.66
N PRO A 292 -4.00 -2.13 20.38
CA PRO A 292 -2.76 -1.41 20.07
C PRO A 292 -2.35 -1.45 18.60
N ARG A 293 -2.46 -2.61 17.96
CA ARG A 293 -2.15 -2.78 16.52
C ARG A 293 -2.94 -1.85 15.59
N LEU A 294 -4.14 -1.44 15.98
CA LEU A 294 -4.96 -0.49 15.22
C LEU A 294 -4.80 0.94 15.76
N PHE A 295 -4.67 1.10 17.07
CA PHE A 295 -4.53 2.40 17.72
C PHE A 295 -3.29 3.17 17.26
N PHE A 296 -2.11 2.53 17.31
CA PHE A 296 -0.84 3.22 17.03
C PHE A 296 -0.78 3.76 15.61
N PRO A 297 -1.07 2.97 14.55
CA PRO A 297 -1.09 3.51 13.19
C PRO A 297 -2.12 4.64 12.98
N LEU A 298 -3.35 4.50 13.51
CA LEU A 298 -4.36 5.56 13.38
C LEU A 298 -3.91 6.86 14.07
N LYS A 299 -3.30 6.74 15.25
CA LYS A 299 -2.81 7.90 16.00
C LYS A 299 -1.59 8.53 15.33
N ALA A 300 -0.70 7.72 14.78
CA ALA A 300 0.46 8.15 13.99
C ALA A 300 0.00 8.96 12.76
N GLU A 301 -0.91 8.44 11.94
CA GLU A 301 -1.47 9.17 10.78
C GLU A 301 -2.19 10.46 11.18
N ASN A 302 -2.89 10.46 12.33
CA ASN A 302 -3.51 11.67 12.85
C ASN A 302 -2.48 12.73 13.26
N ILE A 303 -1.32 12.33 13.80
CA ILE A 303 -0.22 13.24 14.13
C ILE A 303 0.43 13.79 12.86
N ILE A 304 0.67 12.94 11.86
CA ILE A 304 1.18 13.35 10.55
C ILE A 304 0.24 14.39 9.92
N THR A 305 -1.07 14.13 9.93
CA THR A 305 -2.09 15.06 9.44
C THR A 305 -2.04 16.39 10.19
N SER A 306 -1.96 16.34 11.53
CA SER A 306 -1.85 17.54 12.37
C SER A 306 -0.64 18.41 11.97
N HIS A 307 0.52 17.77 11.77
CA HIS A 307 1.73 18.45 11.32
C HIS A 307 1.55 19.13 9.96
N LYS A 308 0.95 18.43 8.99
CA LYS A 308 0.65 18.95 7.64
C LYS A 308 -0.33 20.13 7.66
N LEU A 309 -1.27 20.16 8.62
CA LEU A 309 -2.19 21.28 8.86
C LEU A 309 -1.54 22.48 9.57
N GLY A 310 -0.26 22.38 9.92
CA GLY A 310 0.52 23.47 10.53
C GLY A 310 0.63 23.42 12.05
N PHE A 311 0.03 22.44 12.74
CA PHE A 311 0.15 22.25 14.20
C PHE A 311 1.46 21.55 14.57
N ARG A 312 2.59 22.15 14.20
CA ARG A 312 3.89 21.47 14.20
C ARG A 312 4.40 21.13 15.60
N GLU A 313 4.25 22.06 16.54
CA GLU A 313 4.69 21.86 17.93
C GLU A 313 3.83 20.80 18.61
N GLU A 314 2.50 20.91 18.49
CA GLU A 314 1.56 19.96 19.06
C GLU A 314 1.72 18.56 18.46
N ALA A 315 1.99 18.46 17.14
CA ALA A 315 2.29 17.20 16.49
C ALA A 315 3.59 16.57 17.01
N SER A 316 4.63 17.37 17.23
CA SER A 316 5.91 16.90 17.77
C SER A 316 5.76 16.37 19.19
N GLU A 317 5.04 17.10 20.07
CA GLU A 317 4.75 16.64 21.43
C GLU A 317 3.90 15.36 21.43
N ALA A 318 2.87 15.31 20.58
CA ALA A 318 2.01 14.14 20.45
C ALA A 318 2.77 12.91 19.93
N ALA A 319 3.75 13.10 19.04
CA ALA A 319 4.61 12.03 18.52
C ALA A 319 5.45 11.38 19.63
N ASP A 320 6.11 12.20 20.46
CA ASP A 320 6.89 11.70 21.60
C ASP A 320 6.00 11.01 22.64
N LEU A 321 4.80 11.55 22.91
CA LEU A 321 3.83 10.91 23.78
C LEU A 321 3.38 9.56 23.24
N LEU A 322 3.06 9.45 21.95
CA LEU A 322 2.65 8.19 21.33
C LEU A 322 3.78 7.14 21.43
N TYR A 323 5.02 7.51 21.14
CA TYR A 323 6.13 6.56 21.29
C TYR A 323 6.36 6.17 22.76
N GLY A 324 6.23 7.11 23.70
CA GLY A 324 6.25 6.81 25.13
C GLY A 324 5.14 5.84 25.59
N GLU A 325 3.96 5.90 24.96
CA GLU A 325 2.88 4.96 25.21
C GLU A 325 3.21 3.53 24.76
N TYR A 326 4.07 3.34 23.76
CA TYR A 326 4.47 2.01 23.29
C TYR A 326 4.99 1.15 24.43
N ALA A 327 5.89 1.69 25.27
CA ALA A 327 6.46 0.96 26.41
C ALA A 327 5.38 0.48 27.41
N ARG A 328 4.27 1.21 27.53
CA ARG A 328 3.14 0.83 28.39
C ARG A 328 2.29 -0.27 27.78
N PHE A 329 2.23 -0.34 26.45
CA PHE A 329 1.44 -1.33 25.71
C PHE A 329 2.24 -2.53 25.22
N GLU A 330 3.58 -2.52 25.28
CA GLU A 330 4.45 -3.54 24.71
C GLU A 330 4.05 -4.97 25.13
N GLY A 331 3.78 -5.18 26.42
CA GLY A 331 3.34 -6.47 26.96
C GLY A 331 1.97 -6.94 26.45
N ASN A 332 1.13 -6.01 26.00
CA ASN A 332 -0.20 -6.27 25.45
C ASN A 332 -0.20 -6.38 23.92
N ILE A 333 0.92 -6.08 23.26
CA ILE A 333 1.12 -6.26 21.82
C ILE A 333 1.74 -7.64 21.61
N TYR A 334 1.02 -8.53 20.93
CA TYR A 334 1.61 -9.78 20.44
C TYR A 334 2.88 -9.45 19.65
N ASN A 335 4.01 -10.08 20.01
CA ASN A 335 5.32 -9.81 19.41
C ASN A 335 5.32 -9.76 17.89
N ILE A 336 4.57 -10.63 17.22
CA ILE A 336 4.42 -10.64 15.76
C ILE A 336 3.81 -9.36 15.15
N HIS A 337 3.40 -8.41 15.97
CA HIS A 337 2.82 -7.11 15.59
C HIS A 337 3.60 -5.93 16.16
N ARG A 338 4.70 -6.16 16.88
CA ARG A 338 5.46 -5.08 17.51
C ARG A 338 6.23 -4.26 16.47
N ALA A 339 6.88 -4.92 15.51
CA ALA A 339 7.53 -4.23 14.40
C ALA A 339 6.52 -3.43 13.56
N ASP A 340 5.34 -4.00 13.25
CA ASP A 340 4.23 -3.33 12.55
C ASP A 340 3.82 -2.01 13.25
N VAL A 341 3.63 -2.06 14.57
CA VAL A 341 3.32 -0.87 15.37
C VAL A 341 4.46 0.15 15.38
N LEU A 342 5.72 -0.31 15.52
CA LEU A 342 6.87 0.58 15.59
C LEU A 342 7.19 1.20 14.22
N CYS A 343 7.01 0.51 13.11
CA CYS A 343 7.15 1.08 11.77
C CYS A 343 6.22 2.29 11.61
N ALA A 344 4.94 2.17 11.95
CA ALA A 344 4.01 3.30 11.85
C ALA A 344 4.45 4.52 12.70
N VAL A 345 5.05 4.29 13.87
CA VAL A 345 5.60 5.35 14.72
C VAL A 345 6.88 5.95 14.11
N GLY A 346 7.74 5.12 13.52
CA GLY A 346 8.95 5.56 12.81
C GLY A 346 8.60 6.41 11.60
N GLU A 347 7.68 5.96 10.76
CA GLU A 347 7.13 6.66 9.59
C GLU A 347 6.55 8.03 9.98
N MET A 348 5.84 8.09 11.10
CA MET A 348 5.37 9.36 11.68
C MET A 348 6.52 10.31 12.01
N PHE A 349 7.57 9.84 12.70
CA PHE A 349 8.72 10.69 13.00
C PHE A 349 9.44 11.19 11.74
N VAL A 350 9.56 10.34 10.72
CA VAL A 350 10.08 10.76 9.40
C VAL A 350 9.21 11.87 8.81
N ALA A 351 7.90 11.66 8.75
CA ALA A 351 6.96 12.59 8.14
C ALA A 351 6.91 13.97 8.82
N ILE A 352 7.22 14.05 10.12
CA ILE A 352 7.32 15.33 10.86
C ILE A 352 8.76 15.91 10.91
N GLY A 353 9.71 15.29 10.21
CA GLY A 353 11.08 15.78 10.07
C GLY A 353 12.03 15.45 11.22
N ARG A 354 11.73 14.44 12.04
CA ARG A 354 12.52 14.03 13.22
C ARG A 354 13.25 12.71 12.99
N MET A 355 14.27 12.78 12.12
CA MET A 355 15.01 11.60 11.68
C MET A 355 15.77 10.89 12.80
N ASP A 356 16.26 11.62 13.80
CA ASP A 356 16.92 11.08 15.00
C ASP A 356 16.00 10.12 15.77
N ARG A 357 14.73 10.50 15.94
CA ARG A 357 13.74 9.66 16.62
C ARG A 357 13.23 8.54 15.72
N ALA A 358 13.09 8.80 14.42
CA ALA A 358 12.75 7.75 13.48
C ALA A 358 13.77 6.61 13.54
N GLU A 359 15.06 6.91 13.50
CA GLU A 359 16.13 5.92 13.64
C GLU A 359 16.03 5.15 14.96
N GLU A 360 15.85 5.82 16.09
CA GLU A 360 15.65 5.17 17.39
C GLU A 360 14.48 4.17 17.38
N VAL A 361 13.36 4.55 16.77
CA VAL A 361 12.17 3.71 16.66
C VAL A 361 12.41 2.51 15.73
N TYR A 362 13.08 2.70 14.59
CA TYR A 362 13.41 1.60 13.68
C TYR A 362 14.43 0.61 14.29
N LEU A 363 15.41 1.11 15.05
CA LEU A 363 16.31 0.25 15.81
C LEU A 363 15.54 -0.60 16.84
N ASN A 364 14.58 0.01 17.54
CA ASN A 364 13.67 -0.72 18.43
C ASN A 364 12.80 -1.73 17.66
N ALA A 365 12.32 -1.38 16.45
CA ALA A 365 11.56 -2.30 15.61
C ALA A 365 12.38 -3.54 15.24
N LEU A 366 13.67 -3.37 14.89
CA LEU A 366 14.60 -4.46 14.61
C LEU A 366 14.86 -5.32 15.86
N ASP A 367 14.99 -4.71 17.03
CA ASP A 367 15.09 -5.43 18.30
C ASP A 367 13.86 -6.29 18.56
N GLN A 368 12.67 -5.72 18.40
CA GLN A 368 11.41 -6.43 18.62
C GLN A 368 11.16 -7.52 17.57
N ALA A 369 11.63 -7.34 16.33
CA ALA A 369 11.60 -8.38 15.30
C ALA A 369 12.46 -9.61 15.67
N GLY A 370 13.49 -9.42 16.51
CA GLY A 370 14.31 -10.49 17.08
C GLY A 370 13.62 -11.27 18.21
N VAL A 371 12.61 -10.68 18.87
CA VAL A 371 11.89 -11.27 20.01
C VAL A 371 10.69 -12.11 19.51
N ASN A 372 10.91 -13.41 19.30
CA ASN A 372 9.88 -14.36 18.85
C ASN A 372 9.66 -15.50 19.88
N PRO A 373 8.42 -15.95 20.17
CA PRO A 373 8.18 -17.06 21.11
C PRO A 373 8.88 -18.35 20.71
N ASN A 374 9.09 -18.56 19.41
CA ASN A 374 9.79 -19.72 18.89
C ASN A 374 11.32 -19.54 18.89
N SER A 375 11.83 -18.51 19.57
CA SER A 375 13.26 -18.21 19.76
C SER A 375 14.04 -17.93 18.46
N ARG A 376 13.38 -17.43 17.40
CA ARG A 376 14.05 -17.11 16.13
C ARG A 376 13.54 -15.81 15.47
N PRO A 377 14.40 -14.93 14.94
CA PRO A 377 14.02 -13.63 14.35
C PRO A 377 13.04 -13.73 13.18
N ARG A 378 12.06 -12.84 13.04
CA ARG A 378 11.07 -12.96 11.95
C ARG A 378 11.50 -12.21 10.68
N VAL A 379 11.88 -12.94 9.63
CA VAL A 379 12.30 -12.34 8.35
C VAL A 379 11.20 -11.47 7.71
N GLU A 380 9.92 -11.73 7.97
CA GLU A 380 8.84 -10.86 7.47
C GLU A 380 8.83 -9.49 8.16
N ASP A 381 9.28 -9.43 9.41
CA ASP A 381 9.39 -8.16 10.14
C ASP A 381 10.61 -7.38 9.64
N LEU A 382 11.72 -8.05 9.27
CA LEU A 382 12.83 -7.43 8.55
C LEU A 382 12.38 -6.86 7.21
N ASN A 383 11.61 -7.62 6.42
CA ASN A 383 11.07 -7.14 5.15
C ASN A 383 10.19 -5.90 5.34
N LEU A 384 9.28 -5.94 6.31
CA LEU A 384 8.41 -4.81 6.65
C LEU A 384 9.21 -3.55 7.01
N ILE A 385 10.23 -3.68 7.86
CA ILE A 385 11.09 -2.56 8.28
C ILE A 385 11.87 -2.02 7.08
N ALA A 386 12.47 -2.88 6.26
CA ALA A 386 13.22 -2.46 5.08
C ALA A 386 12.34 -1.73 4.06
N CYS A 387 11.15 -2.25 3.77
CA CYS A 387 10.17 -1.59 2.90
C CYS A 387 9.81 -0.20 3.44
N SER A 388 9.58 -0.08 4.75
CA SER A 388 9.27 1.20 5.41
C SER A 388 10.45 2.19 5.30
N LEU A 389 11.68 1.77 5.61
CA LEU A 389 12.88 2.61 5.48
C LEU A 389 13.06 3.12 4.04
N ILE A 390 12.81 2.27 3.03
CA ILE A 390 12.94 2.65 1.62
C ILE A 390 11.83 3.61 1.19
N LYS A 391 10.55 3.29 1.48
CA LYS A 391 9.40 4.11 1.07
C LYS A 391 9.45 5.53 1.66
N HIS A 392 10.04 5.68 2.84
CA HIS A 392 10.14 6.95 3.55
C HIS A 392 11.52 7.61 3.44
N ASP A 393 12.40 7.14 2.55
CA ASP A 393 13.75 7.68 2.33
C ASP A 393 14.58 7.84 3.61
N VAL A 394 14.47 6.89 4.53
CA VAL A 394 15.21 6.93 5.79
C VAL A 394 16.69 6.65 5.51
N PRO A 395 17.61 7.55 5.92
CA PRO A 395 19.03 7.31 5.75
C PRO A 395 19.47 6.04 6.49
N LEU A 396 20.10 5.12 5.77
CA LEU A 396 20.65 3.89 6.34
C LEU A 396 21.97 4.21 7.06
N THR A 397 21.88 4.53 8.34
CA THR A 397 23.05 4.79 9.18
C THR A 397 23.85 3.52 9.42
N SER A 398 25.08 3.66 9.92
CA SER A 398 25.89 2.51 10.34
C SER A 398 25.19 1.66 11.40
N GLY A 399 24.41 2.29 12.29
CA GLY A 399 23.67 1.58 13.34
C GLY A 399 22.57 0.70 12.77
N LEU A 400 21.79 1.21 11.80
CA LEU A 400 20.77 0.42 11.11
C LEU A 400 21.41 -0.72 10.31
N HIS A 401 22.49 -0.45 9.58
CA HIS A 401 23.23 -1.48 8.83
C HIS A 401 23.72 -2.60 9.75
N GLU A 402 24.45 -2.26 10.82
CA GLU A 402 24.98 -3.25 11.76
C GLU A 402 23.85 -4.12 12.37
N LYS A 403 22.72 -3.49 12.71
CA LYS A 403 21.57 -4.18 13.29
C LYS A 403 20.92 -5.13 12.29
N MET A 404 20.73 -4.70 11.03
CA MET A 404 20.17 -5.52 9.97
C MET A 404 21.10 -6.67 9.59
N ASP A 405 22.41 -6.43 9.47
CA ASP A 405 23.41 -7.46 9.20
C ASP A 405 23.43 -8.52 10.31
N GLY A 406 23.42 -8.07 11.57
CA GLY A 406 23.32 -8.94 12.73
C GLY A 406 22.03 -9.76 12.73
N PHE A 407 20.90 -9.13 12.36
CA PHE A 407 19.61 -9.81 12.23
C PHE A 407 19.68 -10.91 11.17
N VAL A 408 20.15 -10.60 9.96
CA VAL A 408 20.30 -11.56 8.85
C VAL A 408 21.23 -12.70 9.24
N GLY A 409 22.37 -12.40 9.88
CA GLY A 409 23.30 -13.42 10.39
C GLY A 409 22.69 -14.32 11.46
N SER A 410 21.74 -13.80 12.25
CA SER A 410 21.04 -14.55 13.30
C SER A 410 19.88 -15.41 12.80
N LEU A 411 19.50 -15.30 11.52
CA LEU A 411 18.51 -16.19 10.94
C LEU A 411 19.00 -17.65 11.07
N GLY A 412 20.22 -17.97 10.64
CA GLY A 412 20.82 -19.31 10.85
C GLY A 412 20.19 -20.42 9.99
N ALA A 413 20.99 -21.42 9.60
CA ALA A 413 20.50 -22.57 8.82
C ALA A 413 20.07 -23.73 9.73
N PRO A 414 19.02 -24.51 9.38
CA PRO A 414 17.93 -24.14 8.50
C PRO A 414 16.97 -23.23 9.29
N TRP A 415 16.64 -22.08 8.73
CA TRP A 415 15.25 -21.69 8.81
C TRP A 415 14.41 -22.78 8.17
#